data_AF-A0A961MEZ9-F1
#
_entry.id   AF-A0A961MEZ9-F1
#
_cell.length_a   1.000
_cell.length_b   1.000
_cell.length_c   1.000
_cell.angle_alpha   90.00
_cell.angle_beta   90.00
_cell.angle_gamma   90.00
#
_symmetry.space_group_name_H-M   'P 1'
#
loop_
_entity.id
_entity.type
_entity.pdbx_description
1 polymer ?
#
loop_
_entity_poly.entity_id
_entity_poly.type
_entity_poly.pdbx_seq_one_letter_code
_entity_poly.pdbx_strand_id
1 'polypeptide(L)'
;MNLFADIRQTVIAALDAMVTAGDLPRGLDMTNVAVEPPRDAAHGDMATNAAMVLAKPAGKPPRAIAEALALHLAADPRITQAEVAGPGFLNLRLDPVVWADLCRAALAQGRDFGRSAMGRGTKVNVEFVSANPTGPMHVGHT
;
A
#
# COMPACT_ATOMS: atom_id res chain seq x y z
N MET A 1 1.08 13.28 3.27
CA MET A 1 1.52 12.47 2.12
C MET A 1 1.87 11.09 2.65
N ASN A 2 1.29 10.04 2.08
CA ASN A 2 1.58 8.66 2.48
C ASN A 2 2.00 7.91 1.21
N LEU A 3 3.31 7.80 1.00
CA LEU A 3 3.86 7.27 -0.24
C LEU A 3 3.41 5.82 -0.51
N PHE A 4 3.27 4.99 0.54
CA PHE A 4 2.73 3.63 0.39
C PHE A 4 1.29 3.63 -0.09
N ALA A 5 0.45 4.54 0.43
CA ALA A 5 -0.93 4.69 -0.04
C ALA A 5 -0.98 5.19 -1.49
N ASP A 6 -0.09 6.12 -1.87
CA ASP A 6 -0.01 6.67 -3.21
C ASP A 6 0.43 5.61 -4.24
N ILE A 7 1.44 4.80 -3.90
CA ILE A 7 1.87 3.67 -4.74
C ILE A 7 0.82 2.57 -4.77
N ARG A 8 0.13 2.29 -3.65
CA ARG A 8 -1.02 1.37 -3.65
C ARG A 8 -2.12 1.83 -4.60
N GLN A 9 -2.48 3.11 -4.60
CA GLN A 9 -3.44 3.65 -5.58
C GLN A 9 -2.96 3.47 -7.02
N THR A 10 -1.66 3.62 -7.27
CA THR A 10 -1.05 3.40 -8.58
C THR A 10 -1.18 1.93 -9.01
N VAL A 11 -0.94 0.99 -8.08
CA VAL A 11 -1.16 -0.46 -8.31
C VAL A 11 -2.62 -0.76 -8.63
N ILE A 12 -3.58 -0.20 -7.87
CA ILE A 12 -5.01 -0.38 -8.15
C ILE A 12 -5.38 0.16 -9.53
N ALA A 13 -4.94 1.37 -9.87
CA ALA A 13 -5.21 1.97 -11.18
C ALA A 13 -4.62 1.13 -12.34
N ALA A 14 -3.43 0.56 -12.15
CA ALA A 14 -2.82 -0.35 -13.13
C ALA A 14 -3.64 -1.65 -13.29
N LEU A 15 -4.15 -2.22 -12.20
CA LEU A 15 -5.04 -3.38 -12.24
C LEU A 15 -6.36 -3.07 -12.94
N ASP A 16 -6.97 -1.90 -12.69
CA ASP A 16 -8.17 -1.45 -13.39
C ASP A 16 -7.93 -1.26 -14.90
N ALA A 17 -6.74 -0.79 -15.28
CA ALA A 17 -6.33 -0.72 -16.69
C ALA A 17 -6.24 -2.11 -17.32
N MET A 18 -5.66 -3.09 -16.62
CA MET A 18 -5.61 -4.49 -17.07
C MET A 18 -7.01 -5.10 -17.20
N VAL A 19 -7.95 -4.77 -16.30
CA VAL A 19 -9.36 -5.18 -16.43
C VAL A 19 -10.00 -4.54 -17.68
N THR A 20 -9.71 -3.27 -17.93
CA THR A 20 -10.24 -2.54 -19.09
C THR A 20 -9.70 -3.08 -20.41
N ALA A 21 -8.42 -3.47 -20.45
CA ALA A 21 -7.76 -4.08 -21.59
C ALA A 21 -8.21 -5.53 -21.86
N GLY A 22 -8.91 -6.17 -20.91
CA GLY A 22 -9.36 -7.57 -21.01
C GLY A 22 -8.34 -8.59 -20.51
N ASP A 23 -7.22 -8.14 -19.93
CA ASP A 23 -6.20 -9.02 -19.36
C ASP A 23 -6.62 -9.60 -18.01
N LEU A 24 -7.52 -8.94 -17.28
CA LEU A 24 -8.13 -9.43 -16.05
C LEU A 24 -9.66 -9.41 -16.16
N PRO A 25 -10.36 -10.35 -15.51
CA PRO A 25 -11.82 -10.33 -15.48
C PRO A 25 -12.36 -9.13 -14.70
N ARG A 26 -13.59 -8.73 -15.00
CA ARG A 26 -14.30 -7.68 -14.25
C ARG A 26 -14.75 -8.19 -12.87
N GLY A 27 -14.93 -7.26 -11.94
CA GLY A 27 -15.50 -7.57 -10.61
C GLY A 27 -14.51 -8.20 -9.62
N LEU A 28 -13.21 -8.04 -9.86
CA LEU A 28 -12.17 -8.45 -8.91
C LEU A 28 -12.23 -7.60 -7.63
N ASP A 29 -12.20 -8.26 -6.47
CA ASP A 29 -12.05 -7.59 -5.18
C ASP A 29 -10.58 -7.26 -4.92
N MET A 30 -10.25 -5.97 -4.91
CA MET A 30 -8.90 -5.46 -4.67
C MET A 30 -8.68 -4.97 -3.24
N THR A 31 -9.61 -5.22 -2.31
CA THR A 31 -9.54 -4.73 -0.92
C THR A 31 -8.26 -5.20 -0.22
N ASN A 32 -7.88 -6.46 -0.42
CA ASN A 32 -6.70 -7.08 0.19
C ASN A 32 -5.39 -6.83 -0.56
N VAL A 33 -5.42 -6.04 -1.65
CA VAL A 33 -4.19 -5.59 -2.32
C VAL A 33 -3.46 -4.62 -1.40
N ALA A 34 -2.21 -4.93 -1.12
CA ALA A 34 -1.34 -4.18 -0.23
C ALA A 34 -0.06 -3.75 -0.95
N VAL A 35 0.52 -2.65 -0.48
CA VAL A 35 1.88 -2.21 -0.80
C VAL A 35 2.56 -1.95 0.53
N GLU A 36 3.62 -2.69 0.80
CA GLU A 36 4.28 -2.74 2.11
C GLU A 36 5.81 -2.77 1.93
N PRO A 37 6.60 -2.44 2.96
CA PRO A 37 8.04 -2.67 2.90
C PRO A 37 8.35 -4.16 2.64
N PRO A 38 9.31 -4.50 1.78
CA PRO A 38 9.69 -5.88 1.59
C PRO A 38 10.35 -6.42 2.86
N ARG A 39 10.26 -7.75 3.06
CA ARG A 39 10.90 -8.42 4.20
C ARG A 39 12.44 -8.29 4.18
N ASP A 40 13.01 -8.24 2.99
CA ASP A 40 14.44 -8.03 2.76
C ASP A 40 14.63 -6.73 1.98
N ALA A 41 15.45 -5.81 2.50
CA ALA A 41 15.74 -4.54 1.86
C ALA A 41 16.47 -4.68 0.51
N ALA A 42 17.12 -5.83 0.25
CA ALA A 42 17.70 -6.13 -1.06
C ALA A 42 16.62 -6.17 -2.16
N HIS A 43 15.37 -6.47 -1.81
CA HIS A 43 14.23 -6.50 -2.72
C HIS A 43 13.63 -5.12 -3.03
N GLY A 44 14.31 -4.04 -2.68
CA GLY A 44 13.88 -2.68 -3.01
C GLY A 44 13.13 -1.99 -1.88
N ASP A 45 12.31 -1.02 -2.25
CA ASP A 45 11.68 -0.07 -1.32
C ASP A 45 10.29 -0.51 -0.89
N MET A 46 9.55 -1.16 -1.80
CA MET A 46 8.18 -1.59 -1.58
C MET A 46 7.93 -2.93 -2.26
N ALA A 47 6.93 -3.68 -1.78
CA ALA A 47 6.44 -4.89 -2.42
C ALA A 47 4.92 -4.88 -2.44
N THR A 48 4.33 -5.42 -3.51
CA THR A 48 2.88 -5.67 -3.58
C THR A 48 2.55 -7.15 -3.70
N ASN A 49 1.48 -7.55 -3.00
CA ASN A 49 0.91 -8.89 -3.03
C ASN A 49 -0.21 -9.02 -4.10
N ALA A 50 -0.45 -7.98 -4.91
CA ALA A 50 -1.61 -7.89 -5.80
C ALA A 50 -1.87 -9.15 -6.63
N ALA A 51 -0.82 -9.64 -7.30
CA ALA A 51 -0.91 -10.82 -8.14
C ALA A 51 -1.28 -12.09 -7.34
N MET A 52 -0.76 -12.26 -6.13
CA MET A 52 -1.11 -13.38 -5.25
C MET A 52 -2.57 -13.36 -4.83
N VAL A 53 -3.08 -12.17 -4.48
CA VAL A 53 -4.48 -11.97 -4.05
C VAL A 53 -5.43 -12.24 -5.21
N LEU A 54 -5.07 -11.81 -6.41
CA LEU A 54 -5.97 -11.82 -7.57
C LEU A 54 -5.87 -13.07 -8.44
N ALA A 55 -4.83 -13.90 -8.29
CA ALA A 55 -4.61 -15.10 -9.11
C ALA A 55 -5.82 -16.04 -9.17
N LYS A 56 -6.32 -16.46 -8.01
CA LYS A 56 -7.46 -17.38 -7.91
C LYS A 56 -8.75 -16.79 -8.50
N PRO A 57 -9.23 -15.59 -8.10
CA PRO A 57 -10.44 -15.03 -8.69
C PRO A 57 -10.27 -14.65 -10.18
N ALA A 58 -9.05 -14.35 -10.63
CA ALA A 58 -8.78 -14.10 -12.04
C ALA A 58 -8.64 -15.38 -12.89
N GLY A 59 -8.52 -16.55 -12.26
CA GLY A 59 -8.23 -17.81 -12.97
C GLY A 59 -6.88 -17.81 -13.69
N LYS A 60 -5.91 -17.01 -13.20
CA LYS A 60 -4.60 -16.82 -13.84
C LYS A 60 -3.45 -17.17 -12.89
N PRO A 61 -2.31 -17.66 -13.40
CA PRO A 61 -1.11 -17.84 -12.59
C PRO A 61 -0.68 -16.50 -11.97
N PRO A 62 -0.35 -16.43 -10.67
CA PRO A 62 0.01 -15.16 -10.03
C PRO A 62 1.22 -14.51 -10.72
N ARG A 63 2.22 -15.29 -11.10
CA ARG A 63 3.37 -14.78 -11.86
C ARG A 63 3.00 -14.05 -13.14
N ALA A 64 2.03 -14.56 -13.92
CA ALA A 64 1.58 -13.91 -15.14
C ALA A 64 0.90 -12.56 -14.88
N ILE A 65 0.13 -12.46 -13.78
CA ILE A 65 -0.46 -11.19 -13.34
C ILE A 65 0.65 -10.22 -12.91
N ALA A 66 1.65 -10.70 -12.16
CA ALA A 66 2.76 -9.89 -11.67
C ALA A 66 3.61 -9.33 -12.83
N GLU A 67 3.89 -10.14 -13.84
CA GLU A 67 4.66 -9.73 -15.04
C GLU A 67 3.91 -8.66 -15.84
N ALA A 68 2.61 -8.85 -16.07
CA ALA A 68 1.79 -7.83 -16.74
C ALA A 68 1.70 -6.54 -15.90
N LEU A 69 1.48 -6.65 -14.59
CA LEU A 69 1.43 -5.50 -13.68
C LEU A 69 2.76 -4.73 -13.64
N ALA A 70 3.90 -5.44 -13.68
CA ALA A 70 5.23 -4.83 -13.71
C ALA A 70 5.40 -3.88 -14.91
N LEU A 71 4.87 -4.24 -16.08
CA LEU A 71 4.93 -3.39 -17.28
C LEU A 71 4.17 -2.08 -17.09
N HIS A 72 2.99 -2.14 -16.46
CA HIS A 72 2.21 -0.94 -16.16
C HIS A 72 2.92 -0.05 -15.13
N LEU A 73 3.49 -0.65 -14.08
CA LEU A 73 4.18 0.10 -13.03
C LEU A 73 5.51 0.71 -13.50
N ALA A 74 6.21 0.07 -14.44
CA ALA A 74 7.43 0.61 -15.03
C ALA A 74 7.20 1.90 -15.84
N ALA A 75 5.95 2.23 -16.19
CA ALA A 75 5.60 3.50 -16.82
C ALA A 75 5.49 4.68 -15.83
N ASP A 76 5.45 4.41 -14.51
CA ASP A 76 5.47 5.45 -13.49
C ASP A 76 6.91 5.94 -13.28
N PRO A 77 7.21 7.24 -13.49
CA PRO A 77 8.57 7.76 -13.36
C PRO A 77 9.12 7.68 -11.93
N ARG A 78 8.27 7.46 -10.92
CA ARG A 78 8.68 7.25 -9.53
C ARG A 78 9.27 5.86 -9.30
N ILE A 79 9.02 4.90 -10.20
CA ILE A 79 9.42 3.49 -10.06
C ILE A 79 10.57 3.23 -11.04
N THR A 80 11.77 3.01 -10.50
CA THR A 80 12.97 2.71 -11.32
C THR A 80 13.07 1.24 -11.69
N GLN A 81 12.45 0.35 -10.91
CA GLN A 81 12.43 -1.08 -11.16
C GLN A 81 11.16 -1.71 -10.59
N ALA A 82 10.52 -2.59 -11.36
CA ALA A 82 9.45 -3.47 -10.90
C ALA A 82 9.82 -4.93 -11.24
N GLU A 83 10.14 -5.73 -10.23
CA GLU A 83 10.70 -7.08 -10.38
C GLU A 83 9.80 -8.14 -9.75
N VAL A 84 9.48 -9.18 -10.53
CA VAL A 84 8.65 -10.29 -10.08
C VAL A 84 9.47 -11.30 -9.29
N ALA A 85 9.12 -11.46 -8.01
CA ALA A 85 9.76 -12.38 -7.09
C ALA A 85 8.89 -13.61 -6.78
N GLY A 86 9.55 -14.76 -6.70
CA GLY A 86 8.94 -16.03 -6.29
C GLY A 86 7.65 -16.35 -7.06
N PRO A 87 6.55 -16.70 -6.36
CA PRO A 87 5.30 -17.14 -7.00
C PRO A 87 4.47 -15.99 -7.60
N GLY A 88 4.80 -14.72 -7.31
CA GLY A 88 4.01 -13.56 -7.78
C GLY A 88 4.00 -12.36 -6.82
N PHE A 89 5.02 -12.20 -5.97
CA PHE A 89 5.25 -10.89 -5.34
C PHE A 89 5.87 -9.96 -6.37
N LEU A 90 5.54 -8.68 -6.31
CA LEU A 90 6.15 -7.67 -7.16
C LEU A 90 6.90 -6.65 -6.29
N ASN A 91 8.21 -6.69 -6.40
CA ASN A 91 9.15 -5.84 -5.71
C ASN A 91 9.37 -4.55 -6.51
N LEU A 92 9.37 -3.41 -5.84
CA LEU A 92 9.47 -2.09 -6.45
C LEU A 92 10.65 -1.35 -5.85
N ARG A 93 11.50 -0.81 -6.74
CA ARG A 93 12.51 0.19 -6.40
C ARG A 93 12.03 1.55 -6.87
N LEU A 94 12.10 2.53 -5.98
CA LEU A 94 11.69 3.90 -6.29
C LEU A 94 12.89 4.73 -6.74
N ASP A 95 12.60 5.80 -7.46
CA ASP A 95 13.59 6.83 -7.70
C ASP A 95 13.94 7.52 -6.36
N PRO A 96 15.23 7.63 -5.99
CA PRO A 96 15.63 8.28 -4.75
C PRO A 96 15.08 9.70 -4.57
N VAL A 97 14.77 10.42 -5.66
CA VAL A 97 14.17 11.76 -5.62
C VAL A 97 12.83 11.75 -4.87
N VAL A 98 12.07 10.66 -4.93
CA VAL A 98 10.77 10.52 -4.28
C VAL A 98 10.92 10.62 -2.76
N TRP A 99 11.96 9.99 -2.21
CA TRP A 99 12.28 10.05 -0.79
C TRP A 99 12.76 11.45 -0.38
N ALA A 100 13.62 12.07 -1.20
CA ALA A 100 14.09 13.43 -0.95
C ALA A 100 12.94 14.45 -0.94
N ASP A 101 12.00 14.33 -1.88
CA ASP A 101 10.82 15.19 -1.95
C ASP A 101 9.86 14.95 -0.77
N LEU A 102 9.73 13.71 -0.29
CA LEU A 102 9.00 13.42 0.95
C LEU A 102 9.63 14.11 2.16
N CYS A 103 10.95 14.03 2.33
CA CYS A 103 11.65 14.75 3.38
C CYS A 103 11.45 16.27 3.26
N ARG A 104 11.55 16.82 2.04
CA ARG A 104 11.31 18.26 1.79
C ARG A 104 9.88 18.65 2.16
N ALA A 105 8.90 17.85 1.77
CA ALA A 105 7.50 18.09 2.10
C ALA A 105 7.24 18.02 3.61
N ALA A 106 7.87 17.07 4.31
CA ALA A 106 7.78 16.96 5.76
C ALA A 106 8.36 18.19 6.47
N LEU A 107 9.54 18.65 6.05
CA LEU A 107 10.16 19.87 6.58
C LEU A 107 9.31 21.12 6.31
N ALA A 108 8.74 21.23 5.11
CA ALA A 108 7.86 22.35 4.74
C ALA A 108 6.55 22.37 5.55
N GLN A 109 5.98 21.21 5.86
CA GLN A 109 4.75 21.09 6.66
C GLN A 109 5.01 21.21 8.17
N GLY A 110 6.24 20.95 8.64
CA GLY A 110 6.63 21.08 10.03
C GLY A 110 5.73 20.28 10.97
N ARG A 111 5.10 20.97 11.94
CA ARG A 111 4.21 20.35 12.95
C ARG A 111 2.92 19.78 12.37
N ASP A 112 2.55 20.17 11.16
CA ASP A 112 1.34 19.69 10.50
C ASP A 112 1.60 18.46 9.62
N PHE A 113 2.88 18.06 9.45
CA PHE A 113 3.20 16.83 8.74
C PHE A 113 2.55 15.63 9.44
N GLY A 114 1.90 14.76 8.66
CA GLY A 114 1.17 13.60 9.15
C GLY A 114 -0.26 13.88 9.59
N ARG A 115 -0.70 15.15 9.68
CA ARG A 115 -2.14 15.44 9.82
C ARG A 115 -2.90 14.93 8.61
N SER A 116 -4.07 14.36 8.85
CA SER A 116 -4.93 13.78 7.81
C SER A 116 -6.36 14.29 7.95
N ALA A 117 -7.03 14.47 6.81
CA ALA A 117 -8.47 14.68 6.75
C ALA A 117 -9.26 13.37 6.67
N MET A 118 -8.61 12.22 6.83
CA MET A 118 -9.27 10.91 6.91
C MET A 118 -10.29 10.92 8.06
N GLY A 119 -11.52 10.48 7.78
CA GLY A 119 -12.61 10.51 8.75
C GLY A 119 -13.19 11.90 9.02
N ARG A 120 -12.88 12.93 8.21
CA ARG A 120 -13.47 14.27 8.35
C ARG A 120 -14.99 14.19 8.29
N GLY A 121 -15.64 14.67 9.36
CA GLY A 121 -17.10 14.61 9.53
C GLY A 121 -17.60 13.34 10.22
N THR A 122 -16.72 12.36 10.47
CA THR A 122 -17.04 11.15 11.22
C THR A 122 -16.76 11.37 12.71
N LYS A 123 -17.77 11.10 13.55
CA LYS A 123 -17.58 11.09 15.01
C LYS A 123 -17.06 9.72 15.42
N VAL A 124 -16.02 9.69 16.25
CA VAL A 124 -15.45 8.46 16.84
C VAL A 124 -15.61 8.55 18.35
N ASN A 125 -16.21 7.53 18.98
CA ASN A 125 -16.23 7.40 20.43
C ASN A 125 -15.05 6.52 20.85
N VAL A 126 -14.17 7.06 21.69
CA VAL A 126 -13.05 6.32 22.28
C VAL A 126 -13.32 6.20 23.77
N GLU A 127 -13.82 5.04 24.17
CA GLU A 127 -13.96 4.68 25.58
C GLU A 127 -12.70 3.91 26.01
N PHE A 128 -12.01 4.43 27.03
CA PHE A 128 -10.78 3.85 27.54
C PHE A 128 -10.76 3.93 29.07
N VAL A 129 -9.97 3.07 29.71
CA VAL A 129 -9.91 2.84 31.17
C VAL A 129 -11.16 2.17 31.74
N SER A 130 -12.32 2.82 31.67
CA SER A 130 -13.62 2.35 32.24
C SER A 130 -13.47 1.61 33.59
N ALA A 131 -12.56 2.10 34.43
CA ALA A 131 -12.17 1.40 35.64
C ALA A 131 -13.30 1.42 36.66
N ASN A 132 -13.39 0.35 37.45
CA ASN A 132 -14.36 0.27 38.53
C ASN A 132 -14.09 1.39 39.56
N PRO A 133 -15.09 2.25 39.88
CA PRO A 133 -14.90 3.39 40.77
C PRO A 133 -14.57 3.04 42.23
N THR A 134 -14.62 1.76 42.61
CA THR A 134 -14.37 1.29 43.98
C THR A 134 -13.04 0.54 44.15
N GLY A 135 -12.34 0.22 43.05
CA GLY A 135 -11.08 -0.52 43.08
C GLY A 135 -9.85 0.37 42.85
N PRO A 136 -8.67 -0.02 43.34
CA PRO A 136 -7.43 0.68 43.01
C PRO A 136 -7.07 0.51 41.53
N MET A 137 -6.57 1.57 40.90
CA MET A 137 -5.98 1.52 39.56
C MET A 137 -4.65 0.72 39.62
N HIS A 138 -4.51 -0.28 38.76
CA HIS A 138 -3.25 -1.01 38.53
C HIS A 138 -2.71 -0.82 37.11
N VAL A 139 -1.51 -1.36 36.83
CA VAL A 139 -0.77 -1.26 35.55
C VAL A 139 -1.53 -1.73 34.30
N GLY A 140 -2.67 -2.39 34.47
CA GLY A 140 -3.54 -2.80 33.35
C GLY A 140 -4.46 -1.68 32.85
N HIS A 141 -4.49 -0.53 33.53
CA HIS A 141 -5.30 0.63 33.18
C HIS A 141 -4.49 1.78 32.56
N THR A 142 -3.19 1.57 32.33
CA THR A 142 -2.22 2.52 31.75
C THR A 142 -1.64 1.96 30.48
#